data_AF-A0A7V7D7M0-F1
#
_entry.id   AF-A0A7V7D7M0-F1
#
_cell.length_a   1.000
_cell.length_b   1.000
_cell.length_c   1.000
_cell.angle_alpha   90.00
_cell.angle_beta   90.00
_cell.angle_gamma   90.00
#
_symmetry.space_group_name_H-M   'P 1'
#
loop_
_entity.id
_entity.type
_entity.pdbx_description
1 polymer ?
#
loop_
_entity_poly.entity_id
_entity_poly.type
_entity_poly.pdbx_seq_one_letter_code
_entity_poly.pdbx_strand_id
1 'polypeptide(L)'
;MCRPLNYVWLILAVTLIPSPSMAAVYLNCTDLGNGVIELSYDFSEEPVRVRAFALDISVSSGIITSIGNLNQHYWIYPGSIKIDPWGELEDLGIPVAPSSGPGALPGLGTSGMTIEMGSLYVGEPNAPPPTGILLTFTISAACNITIEGNAARGGVVFEEPEHSATLYAPGLQGALPPESGEYGGGNGTVAAPFLIFNAEQFNTIALNPGDLYKHFKLMADIDLGCYTGTQFNIIGTHFSDAFRGTFDGNGRKIYNFTYNSPDANYVGLFGYVDGDNTEIKDLDLIDPNVNAGTGTKVGSLVGYLRRGTVSRCSAQGGSVAGGSSVGGLVGRNYTASMGNCFASTDVFGDANLGGLVGRTYVELSNCYSTGSVSQYADLAGGLAGFNHGNISASFWDTQTSNQPDGVGGTGDAAVTDITGKPTTEMKTKSTFTSAGWDFKGESINGTEDIWTISEPNTYPVLVRGRITGDFVGLDGVNMADFAFFAGYWGHNGCGDCGGTDLTSDGNVDENDLKKFAENWLAGIQ
;
A
#
# COMPACT_ATOMS: atom_id res chain seq x y z
N MET A 1 -84.89 31.87 -54.20
CA MET A 1 -85.31 32.20 -52.82
C MET A 1 -84.06 32.26 -51.96
N CYS A 2 -83.83 33.42 -51.33
CA CYS A 2 -82.66 33.77 -50.54
C CYS A 2 -82.55 32.98 -49.23
N ARG A 3 -81.34 32.66 -48.80
CA ARG A 3 -80.61 33.35 -47.70
C ARG A 3 -79.44 32.48 -47.18
N PRO A 4 -78.30 33.10 -46.83
CA PRO A 4 -77.30 32.50 -45.96
C PRO A 4 -77.39 33.00 -44.51
N LEU A 5 -76.77 32.21 -43.64
CA LEU A 5 -76.11 32.54 -42.34
C LEU A 5 -76.97 33.00 -41.15
N ASN A 6 -76.89 32.22 -40.07
CA ASN A 6 -76.78 32.71 -38.70
C ASN A 6 -75.98 31.72 -37.84
N TYR A 7 -74.96 32.25 -37.17
CA TYR A 7 -74.12 31.61 -36.15
C TYR A 7 -74.95 31.25 -34.92
N VAL A 8 -74.73 30.06 -34.34
CA VAL A 8 -75.12 29.72 -32.97
C VAL A 8 -73.94 29.05 -32.29
N TRP A 9 -73.60 29.58 -31.13
CA TRP A 9 -72.44 29.27 -30.29
C TRP A 9 -72.41 27.79 -29.86
N LEU A 10 -71.31 27.10 -30.12
CA LEU A 10 -70.97 25.86 -29.42
C LEU A 10 -69.81 26.16 -28.46
N ILE A 11 -70.09 26.01 -27.18
CA ILE A 11 -69.12 26.14 -26.08
C ILE A 11 -68.00 25.12 -26.32
N LEU A 12 -66.79 25.61 -26.60
CA LEU A 12 -65.59 24.80 -26.53
C LEU A 12 -65.25 24.66 -25.04
N ALA A 13 -65.63 23.54 -24.43
CA ALA A 13 -65.10 23.15 -23.13
C ALA A 13 -63.60 22.86 -23.33
N VAL A 14 -62.76 23.85 -23.06
CA VAL A 14 -61.34 23.63 -22.85
C VAL A 14 -61.24 22.87 -21.53
N THR A 15 -61.19 21.55 -21.60
CA THR A 15 -60.58 20.76 -20.54
C THR A 15 -59.11 21.16 -20.51
N LEU A 16 -58.76 22.10 -19.64
CA LEU A 16 -57.41 22.24 -19.14
C LEU A 16 -57.07 20.90 -18.48
N ILE A 17 -56.39 20.04 -19.21
CA ILE A 17 -55.67 18.93 -18.60
C ILE A 17 -54.57 19.62 -17.80
N PRO A 18 -54.55 19.56 -16.46
CA PRO A 18 -53.43 20.09 -15.71
C PRO A 18 -52.18 19.38 -16.24
N SER A 19 -51.21 20.16 -16.71
CA SER A 19 -49.87 19.63 -16.93
C SER A 19 -49.41 19.01 -15.60
N PRO A 20 -48.82 17.81 -15.60
CA PRO A 20 -48.26 17.27 -14.36
C PRO A 20 -47.32 18.31 -13.75
N SER A 21 -47.53 18.67 -12.48
CA SER A 21 -46.57 19.48 -11.75
C SER A 21 -45.28 18.67 -11.65
N MET A 22 -44.17 19.27 -12.08
CA MET A 22 -42.84 18.68 -11.93
C MET A 22 -42.40 18.90 -10.48
N ALA A 23 -42.09 17.82 -9.77
CA ALA A 23 -41.48 17.88 -8.44
C ALA A 23 -40.04 17.38 -8.52
N ALA A 24 -39.13 18.06 -7.82
CA ALA A 24 -37.71 17.74 -7.82
C ALA A 24 -37.33 16.80 -6.66
N VAL A 25 -36.57 15.75 -6.96
CA VAL A 25 -35.90 14.95 -5.92
C VAL A 25 -34.40 15.15 -6.07
N TYR A 26 -33.77 15.67 -5.02
CA TYR A 26 -32.34 15.89 -4.97
C TYR A 26 -31.65 14.67 -4.39
N LEU A 27 -30.64 14.16 -5.11
CA LEU A 27 -29.74 13.14 -4.58
C LEU A 27 -28.38 13.75 -4.32
N ASN A 28 -27.86 13.53 -3.12
CA ASN A 28 -26.54 14.01 -2.72
C ASN A 28 -25.64 12.83 -2.38
N CYS A 29 -24.49 12.77 -3.03
CA CYS A 29 -23.40 11.88 -2.66
C CYS A 29 -22.49 12.59 -1.65
N THR A 30 -22.23 11.95 -0.52
CA THR A 30 -21.24 12.38 0.46
C THR A 30 -20.21 11.29 0.63
N ASP A 31 -18.93 11.63 0.47
CA ASP A 31 -17.84 10.70 0.78
C ASP A 31 -17.70 10.60 2.31
N LEU A 32 -17.86 9.39 2.86
CA LEU A 32 -17.73 9.10 4.29
C LEU A 32 -16.34 8.57 4.66
N GLY A 33 -15.47 8.29 3.69
CA GLY A 33 -14.19 7.63 3.90
C GLY A 33 -14.18 6.13 3.69
N ASN A 34 -12.97 5.56 3.62
CA ASN A 34 -12.71 4.15 3.28
C ASN A 34 -13.39 3.67 1.98
N GLY A 35 -13.52 4.56 0.99
CA GLY A 35 -14.22 4.29 -0.26
C GLY A 35 -15.74 4.19 -0.09
N VAL A 36 -16.28 4.46 1.11
CA VAL A 36 -17.72 4.42 1.39
C VAL A 36 -18.35 5.75 1.02
N ILE A 37 -19.30 5.69 0.10
CA ILE A 37 -20.09 6.82 -0.39
C ILE A 37 -21.49 6.70 0.17
N GLU A 38 -21.97 7.74 0.84
CA GLU A 38 -23.36 7.89 1.26
C GLU A 38 -24.18 8.56 0.17
N LEU A 39 -25.28 7.92 -0.21
CA LEU A 39 -26.29 8.49 -1.08
C LEU A 39 -27.49 8.91 -0.22
N SER A 40 -27.78 10.20 -0.17
CA SER A 40 -28.94 10.77 0.53
C SER A 40 -29.92 11.41 -0.44
N TYR A 41 -31.18 11.55 -0.02
CA TYR A 41 -32.25 12.19 -0.79
C TYR A 41 -32.89 13.35 -0.03
N ASP A 42 -33.39 14.32 -0.78
CA ASP A 42 -34.17 15.45 -0.27
C ASP A 42 -35.27 15.84 -1.27
N PHE A 43 -36.51 15.85 -0.79
CA PHE A 43 -37.67 16.41 -1.47
C PHE A 43 -38.55 17.21 -0.49
N SER A 44 -37.97 17.75 0.59
CA SER A 44 -38.68 18.43 1.68
C SER A 44 -39.42 19.71 1.26
N GLU A 45 -39.01 20.31 0.17
CA GLU A 45 -39.65 21.50 -0.41
C GLU A 45 -40.77 21.14 -1.40
N GLU A 46 -40.99 19.85 -1.70
CA GLU A 46 -41.96 19.39 -2.68
C GLU A 46 -43.23 18.81 -2.02
N PRO A 47 -44.43 19.08 -2.57
CA PRO A 47 -45.70 18.58 -2.03
C PRO A 47 -46.00 17.14 -2.50
N VAL A 48 -44.99 16.28 -2.57
CA VAL A 48 -45.08 14.90 -3.09
C VAL A 48 -44.46 13.91 -2.12
N ARG A 49 -44.81 12.64 -2.26
CA ARG A 49 -44.14 11.55 -1.54
C ARG A 49 -43.50 10.57 -2.50
N VAL A 50 -42.24 10.24 -2.27
CA VAL A 50 -41.55 9.21 -3.05
C VAL A 50 -41.97 7.82 -2.54
N ARG A 51 -42.39 6.95 -3.47
CA ARG A 51 -42.70 5.54 -3.19
C ARG A 51 -41.57 4.61 -3.59
N ALA A 52 -40.83 4.92 -4.65
CA ALA A 52 -39.73 4.10 -5.12
C ALA A 52 -38.63 4.89 -5.85
N PHE A 53 -37.44 4.32 -5.86
CA PHE A 53 -36.26 4.74 -6.59
C PHE A 53 -35.77 3.57 -7.45
N ALA A 54 -35.60 3.79 -8.74
CA ALA A 54 -34.81 2.96 -9.63
C ALA A 54 -33.66 3.82 -10.16
N LEU A 55 -32.43 3.53 -9.74
CA LEU A 55 -31.26 4.38 -10.02
C LEU A 55 -30.15 3.57 -10.66
N ASP A 56 -29.48 4.18 -11.63
CA ASP A 56 -28.25 3.69 -12.24
C ASP A 56 -27.07 4.47 -11.63
N ILE A 57 -26.16 3.76 -10.97
CA ILE A 57 -24.95 4.30 -10.35
C ILE A 57 -23.76 3.82 -11.17
N SER A 58 -22.88 4.73 -11.60
CA SER A 58 -21.64 4.37 -12.29
C SER A 58 -20.42 5.09 -11.74
N VAL A 59 -19.27 4.42 -11.81
CA VAL A 59 -17.97 4.93 -11.44
C VAL A 59 -17.06 5.00 -12.65
N SER A 60 -16.33 6.10 -12.82
CA SER A 60 -15.44 6.29 -13.97
C SER A 60 -14.16 5.45 -13.94
N SER A 61 -13.83 4.86 -12.79
CA SER A 61 -12.64 4.03 -12.55
C SER A 61 -12.93 3.07 -11.39
N GLY A 62 -12.32 1.88 -11.39
CA GLY A 62 -12.56 0.86 -10.37
C GLY A 62 -13.94 0.19 -10.49
N ILE A 63 -14.37 -0.42 -9.38
CA ILE A 63 -15.62 -1.17 -9.26
C ILE A 63 -16.34 -0.80 -7.96
N ILE A 64 -17.65 -1.05 -7.92
CA ILE A 64 -18.47 -0.95 -6.70
C ILE A 64 -18.43 -2.31 -5.99
N THR A 65 -17.91 -2.37 -4.77
CA THR A 65 -17.61 -3.64 -4.08
C THR A 65 -18.65 -4.06 -3.06
N SER A 66 -19.38 -3.11 -2.47
CA SER A 66 -20.42 -3.40 -1.47
C SER A 66 -21.49 -2.32 -1.38
N ILE A 67 -22.62 -2.65 -0.77
CA ILE A 67 -23.72 -1.74 -0.39
C ILE A 67 -24.01 -1.95 1.09
N GLY A 68 -24.29 -0.88 1.82
CA GLY A 68 -24.64 -0.92 3.23
C GLY A 68 -25.57 0.21 3.64
N ASN A 69 -25.87 0.33 4.93
CA ASN A 69 -26.68 1.41 5.51
C ASN A 69 -27.98 1.71 4.75
N LEU A 70 -28.72 0.66 4.38
CA LEU A 70 -29.94 0.78 3.61
C LEU A 70 -31.02 1.51 4.39
N ASN A 71 -31.74 2.42 3.72
CA ASN A 71 -32.86 3.10 4.31
C ASN A 71 -33.94 2.12 4.77
N GLN A 72 -34.25 2.09 6.06
CA GLN A 72 -35.27 1.18 6.62
C GLN A 72 -36.70 1.44 6.13
N HIS A 73 -37.00 2.61 5.55
CA HIS A 73 -38.31 2.96 4.99
C HIS A 73 -38.42 2.59 3.49
N TYR A 74 -37.30 2.44 2.79
CA TYR A 74 -37.23 1.96 1.41
C TYR A 74 -36.51 0.63 1.38
N TRP A 75 -37.24 -0.46 1.28
CA TRP A 75 -36.62 -1.77 1.15
C TRP A 75 -36.16 -1.99 -0.28
N ILE A 76 -35.08 -2.74 -0.44
CA ILE A 76 -34.71 -3.26 -1.76
C ILE A 76 -35.82 -4.22 -2.18
N TYR A 77 -36.49 -3.93 -3.29
CA TYR A 77 -37.38 -4.91 -3.91
C TYR A 77 -36.53 -5.82 -4.80
N PRO A 78 -36.43 -7.12 -4.49
CA PRO A 78 -35.52 -8.01 -5.19
C PRO A 78 -36.06 -8.32 -6.59
N GLY A 79 -35.64 -7.54 -7.58
CA GLY A 79 -35.30 -8.12 -8.87
C GLY A 79 -33.91 -8.76 -8.87
N SER A 80 -33.02 -8.40 -7.92
CA SER A 80 -31.59 -8.77 -8.06
C SER A 80 -30.76 -8.88 -6.78
N ILE A 81 -31.30 -8.70 -5.56
CA ILE A 81 -30.47 -8.76 -4.34
C ILE A 81 -31.27 -9.32 -3.15
N LYS A 82 -30.72 -10.31 -2.43
CA LYS A 82 -31.18 -10.69 -1.08
C LYS A 82 -30.08 -10.43 -0.07
N ILE A 83 -30.44 -9.82 1.06
CA ILE A 83 -29.55 -9.59 2.21
C ILE A 83 -29.95 -10.58 3.30
N ASP A 84 -28.99 -11.32 3.81
CA ASP A 84 -29.22 -12.28 4.88
C ASP A 84 -29.21 -11.59 6.27
N PRO A 85 -29.53 -12.31 7.37
CA PRO A 85 -29.62 -11.74 8.72
C PRO A 85 -28.31 -11.15 9.27
N TRP A 86 -27.18 -11.34 8.59
CA TRP A 86 -25.86 -10.83 8.96
C TRP A 86 -25.34 -9.74 8.00
N GLY A 87 -26.10 -9.39 6.97
CA GLY A 87 -25.77 -8.32 6.03
C GLY A 87 -25.07 -8.78 4.74
N GLU A 88 -24.98 -10.09 4.49
CA GLU A 88 -24.35 -10.63 3.28
C GLU A 88 -25.32 -10.61 2.09
N LEU A 89 -24.80 -10.27 0.90
CA LEU A 89 -25.54 -10.14 -0.36
C LEU A 89 -25.43 -11.44 -1.17
N GLU A 90 -26.53 -12.17 -1.38
CA GLU A 90 -26.55 -13.35 -2.24
C GLU A 90 -27.19 -13.09 -3.61
N ASP A 91 -26.46 -13.41 -4.69
CA ASP A 91 -26.93 -13.46 -6.09
C ASP A 91 -27.69 -14.77 -6.36
N LEU A 92 -29.00 -14.68 -6.61
CA LEU A 92 -29.85 -15.83 -6.91
C LEU A 92 -29.89 -16.22 -8.40
N GLY A 93 -28.99 -15.68 -9.22
CA GLY A 93 -28.60 -16.32 -10.47
C GLY A 93 -29.67 -16.42 -11.56
N ILE A 94 -30.62 -15.49 -11.63
CA ILE A 94 -31.38 -15.27 -12.87
C ILE A 94 -31.19 -13.81 -13.33
N PRO A 95 -30.25 -13.56 -14.26
CA PRO A 95 -30.13 -12.26 -14.88
C PRO A 95 -31.33 -12.03 -15.80
N VAL A 96 -31.98 -10.88 -15.69
CA VAL A 96 -32.73 -10.31 -16.81
C VAL A 96 -31.86 -9.20 -17.37
N ALA A 97 -31.10 -9.29 -18.46
CA ALA A 97 -30.57 -10.32 -19.35
C ALA A 97 -29.49 -9.58 -20.19
N PRO A 98 -28.52 -10.25 -20.84
CA PRO A 98 -27.50 -9.58 -21.65
C PRO A 98 -27.99 -9.11 -23.05
N SER A 99 -27.27 -8.08 -23.54
CA SER A 99 -26.88 -7.75 -24.94
C SER A 99 -27.66 -6.79 -25.87
N SER A 100 -28.73 -6.07 -25.51
CA SER A 100 -29.25 -5.04 -26.46
C SER A 100 -30.07 -3.86 -25.90
N GLY A 101 -29.85 -3.41 -24.66
CA GLY A 101 -30.55 -2.25 -24.10
C GLY A 101 -29.61 -1.13 -23.64
N PRO A 102 -29.82 0.15 -24.01
CA PRO A 102 -29.17 1.27 -23.34
C PRO A 102 -29.71 1.37 -21.90
N GLY A 103 -28.84 1.28 -20.89
CA GLY A 103 -29.19 1.36 -19.46
C GLY A 103 -28.96 0.09 -18.62
N ALA A 104 -28.36 -0.96 -19.18
CA ALA A 104 -27.97 -2.15 -18.41
C ALA A 104 -26.55 -1.97 -17.85
N LEU A 105 -26.42 -1.33 -16.68
CA LEU A 105 -25.18 -1.38 -15.94
C LEU A 105 -25.04 -2.76 -15.28
N PRO A 106 -23.87 -3.42 -15.35
CA PRO A 106 -23.61 -4.64 -14.57
C PRO A 106 -23.61 -4.33 -13.06
N GLY A 107 -23.56 -5.30 -12.14
CA GLY A 107 -23.85 -5.10 -10.70
C GLY A 107 -22.61 -4.90 -9.80
N LEU A 108 -22.70 -5.35 -8.54
CA LEU A 108 -21.55 -5.38 -7.64
C LEU A 108 -20.37 -6.13 -8.26
N GLY A 109 -19.16 -5.67 -7.95
CA GLY A 109 -17.93 -6.12 -8.59
C GLY A 109 -17.69 -5.46 -9.96
N THR A 110 -18.52 -4.51 -10.39
CA THR A 110 -18.37 -3.83 -11.68
C THR A 110 -18.39 -2.31 -11.56
N SER A 111 -18.06 -1.60 -12.64
CA SER A 111 -17.99 -0.14 -12.66
C SER A 111 -19.36 0.56 -12.71
N GLY A 112 -20.44 -0.20 -12.65
CA GLY A 112 -21.79 0.33 -12.55
C GLY A 112 -22.66 -0.58 -11.70
N MET A 113 -23.88 -0.14 -11.39
CA MET A 113 -24.95 -0.96 -10.83
C MET A 113 -26.31 -0.28 -10.97
N THR A 114 -27.37 -1.08 -11.05
CA THR A 114 -28.76 -0.61 -10.96
C THR A 114 -29.34 -1.02 -9.61
N ILE A 115 -29.91 -0.06 -8.88
CA ILE A 115 -30.63 -0.30 -7.62
C ILE A 115 -32.13 -0.04 -7.80
N GLU A 116 -32.95 -0.91 -7.23
CA GLU A 116 -34.39 -0.71 -7.09
C GLU A 116 -34.77 -0.77 -5.61
N MET A 117 -35.24 0.35 -5.10
CA MET A 117 -35.69 0.49 -3.72
C MET A 117 -37.11 1.02 -3.73
N GLY A 118 -37.97 0.47 -2.90
CA GLY A 118 -39.29 1.05 -2.72
C GLY A 118 -39.84 0.80 -1.34
N SER A 119 -40.88 1.54 -1.04
CA SER A 119 -41.51 1.53 0.27
C SER A 119 -42.82 0.77 0.21
N LEU A 120 -43.09 -0.06 1.22
CA LEU A 120 -44.29 -0.90 1.34
C LEU A 120 -45.33 -0.24 2.27
N TYR A 121 -45.21 1.07 2.54
CA TYR A 121 -46.04 1.72 3.54
C TYR A 121 -47.51 1.74 3.12
N VAL A 122 -48.38 1.44 4.09
CA VAL A 122 -49.83 1.54 3.96
C VAL A 122 -50.30 2.49 5.08
N GLY A 123 -50.42 3.78 4.76
CA GLY A 123 -50.88 4.83 5.69
C GLY A 123 -49.80 5.74 6.30
N GLU A 124 -50.25 6.89 6.81
CA GLU A 124 -49.45 8.10 7.14
C GLU A 124 -48.43 8.03 8.30
N PRO A 125 -48.44 7.12 9.29
CA PRO A 125 -47.37 7.15 10.31
C PRO A 125 -46.07 6.47 9.83
N ASN A 126 -46.11 5.70 8.74
CA ASN A 126 -44.98 4.89 8.27
C ASN A 126 -44.38 5.36 6.94
N ALA A 127 -44.82 6.51 6.42
CA ALA A 127 -44.25 7.10 5.21
C ALA A 127 -42.77 7.48 5.43
N PRO A 128 -41.88 7.26 4.46
CA PRO A 128 -40.50 7.72 4.53
C PRO A 128 -40.45 9.24 4.78
N PRO A 129 -39.55 9.73 5.65
CA PRO A 129 -39.35 11.16 5.82
C PRO A 129 -38.90 11.79 4.49
N PRO A 130 -39.18 13.09 4.26
CA PRO A 130 -38.85 13.77 3.01
C PRO A 130 -37.35 14.01 2.79
N THR A 131 -36.53 13.78 3.83
CA THR A 131 -35.08 13.72 3.75
C THR A 131 -34.57 12.45 4.42
N GLY A 132 -33.44 11.93 3.93
CA GLY A 132 -32.81 10.79 4.58
C GLY A 132 -31.65 10.21 3.78
N ILE A 133 -30.94 9.28 4.41
CA ILE A 133 -29.91 8.46 3.75
C ILE A 133 -30.63 7.36 2.98
N LEU A 134 -30.37 7.21 1.69
CA LEU A 134 -30.93 6.14 0.87
C LEU A 134 -30.13 4.84 1.07
N LEU A 135 -28.81 4.91 0.90
CA LEU A 135 -27.87 3.81 1.13
C LEU A 135 -26.44 4.32 1.20
N THR A 136 -25.52 3.42 1.53
CA THR A 136 -24.07 3.59 1.28
C THR A 136 -23.57 2.55 0.29
N PHE A 137 -22.53 2.86 -0.48
CA PHE A 137 -21.83 1.88 -1.32
C PHE A 137 -20.32 2.11 -1.30
N THR A 138 -19.53 1.08 -1.59
CA THR A 138 -18.06 1.16 -1.52
C THR A 138 -17.44 1.12 -2.91
N ILE A 139 -16.49 2.03 -3.19
CA ILE A 139 -15.72 2.08 -4.44
C ILE A 139 -14.29 1.56 -4.24
N SER A 140 -13.74 0.91 -5.27
CA SER A 140 -12.39 0.33 -5.21
C SER A 140 -11.27 1.28 -5.63
N ALA A 141 -11.59 2.44 -6.20
CA ALA A 141 -10.63 3.43 -6.69
C ALA A 141 -11.25 4.83 -6.73
N ALA A 142 -10.43 5.88 -6.68
CA ALA A 142 -10.89 7.25 -6.88
C ALA A 142 -11.51 7.42 -8.27
N CYS A 143 -12.71 7.99 -8.32
CA CYS A 143 -13.50 8.08 -9.54
C CYS A 143 -14.52 9.22 -9.50
N ASN A 144 -15.02 9.62 -10.65
CA ASN A 144 -16.26 10.40 -10.73
C ASN A 144 -17.45 9.45 -10.60
N ILE A 145 -18.45 9.87 -9.82
CA ILE A 145 -19.68 9.10 -9.60
C ILE A 145 -20.81 9.78 -10.35
N THR A 146 -21.52 9.00 -11.17
CA THR A 146 -22.71 9.45 -11.89
C THR A 146 -23.91 8.67 -11.39
N ILE A 147 -25.00 9.38 -11.08
CA ILE A 147 -26.27 8.79 -10.65
C ILE A 147 -27.38 9.32 -11.56
N GLU A 148 -28.14 8.39 -12.14
CA GLU A 148 -29.25 8.70 -13.03
C GLU A 148 -30.49 7.89 -12.64
N GLY A 149 -31.68 8.40 -12.95
CA GLY A 149 -32.92 7.65 -12.80
C GLY A 149 -33.05 6.62 -13.91
N ASN A 150 -33.23 5.34 -13.56
CA ASN A 150 -33.42 4.29 -14.54
C ASN A 150 -34.83 4.36 -15.15
N ALA A 151 -34.96 5.03 -16.30
CA ALA A 151 -36.25 5.26 -16.95
C ALA A 151 -36.96 3.95 -17.37
N ALA A 152 -36.22 2.87 -17.64
CA ALA A 152 -36.78 1.58 -18.01
C ALA A 152 -37.43 0.86 -16.81
N ARG A 153 -36.98 1.17 -15.58
CA ARG A 153 -37.46 0.62 -14.31
C ARG A 153 -38.28 1.62 -13.48
N GLY A 154 -38.66 2.75 -14.09
CA GLY A 154 -39.58 3.74 -13.52
C GLY A 154 -38.94 4.95 -12.85
N GLY A 155 -37.61 5.02 -12.76
CA GLY A 155 -36.88 6.15 -12.18
C GLY A 155 -37.33 6.43 -10.74
N VAL A 156 -37.66 7.69 -10.45
CA VAL A 156 -38.27 8.06 -9.17
C VAL A 156 -39.78 8.06 -9.31
N VAL A 157 -40.47 7.30 -8.46
CA VAL A 157 -41.92 7.12 -8.50
C VAL A 157 -42.56 7.80 -7.31
N PHE A 158 -43.51 8.70 -7.55
CA PHE A 158 -44.30 9.35 -6.51
C PHE A 158 -45.55 8.55 -6.12
N GLU A 159 -46.10 8.85 -4.95
CA GLU A 159 -47.43 8.37 -4.53
C GLU A 159 -48.52 8.99 -5.38
N GLU A 160 -48.38 10.29 -5.66
CA GLU A 160 -49.29 11.12 -6.44
C GLU A 160 -49.04 10.91 -7.94
N PRO A 161 -49.87 10.08 -8.63
CA PRO A 161 -49.61 9.68 -10.02
C PRO A 161 -49.71 10.83 -11.03
N GLU A 162 -50.26 11.98 -10.63
CA GLU A 162 -50.32 13.21 -11.43
C GLU A 162 -49.02 14.01 -11.43
N HIS A 163 -48.03 13.66 -10.60
CA HIS A 163 -46.71 14.30 -10.57
C HIS A 163 -45.67 13.47 -11.33
N SER A 164 -44.74 14.16 -12.00
CA SER A 164 -43.58 13.54 -12.63
C SER A 164 -42.31 13.96 -11.89
N ALA A 165 -41.42 13.02 -11.62
CA ALA A 165 -40.17 13.30 -10.92
C ALA A 165 -39.10 13.83 -11.88
N THR A 166 -38.41 14.91 -11.48
CA THR A 166 -37.07 15.19 -12.02
C THR A 166 -36.04 14.84 -10.96
N LEU A 167 -35.09 14.01 -11.35
CA LEU A 167 -33.94 13.70 -10.52
C LEU A 167 -32.86 14.76 -10.73
N TYR A 168 -32.43 15.40 -9.65
CA TYR A 168 -31.27 16.29 -9.64
C TYR A 168 -30.15 15.66 -8.83
N ALA A 169 -29.13 15.15 -9.52
CA ALA A 169 -27.92 14.59 -8.93
C ALA A 169 -26.71 15.38 -9.46
N PRO A 170 -26.21 16.40 -8.73
CA PRO A 170 -24.96 17.05 -9.12
C PRO A 170 -23.83 16.01 -9.03
N GLY A 171 -23.12 15.76 -10.15
CA GLY A 171 -22.02 14.79 -10.17
C GLY A 171 -20.96 15.12 -9.11
N LEU A 172 -20.53 14.11 -8.36
CA LEU A 172 -19.50 14.22 -7.33
C LEU A 172 -18.15 13.72 -7.87
N GLN A 173 -17.07 14.46 -7.60
CA GLN A 173 -15.72 13.87 -7.59
C GLN A 173 -15.61 13.03 -6.31
N GLY A 174 -15.58 11.70 -6.43
CA GLY A 174 -15.23 10.84 -5.31
C GLY A 174 -13.77 11.09 -4.94
N ALA A 175 -13.55 11.72 -3.79
CA ALA A 175 -12.21 11.82 -3.23
C ALA A 175 -11.78 10.44 -2.69
N LEU A 176 -10.47 10.26 -2.48
CA LEU A 176 -9.97 9.09 -1.79
C LEU A 176 -10.51 9.06 -0.35
N PRO A 177 -10.57 7.86 0.27
CA PRO A 177 -10.99 7.70 1.66
C PRO A 177 -10.36 8.72 2.61
N PRO A 178 -11.11 9.27 3.59
CA PRO A 178 -10.50 9.53 4.88
C PRO A 178 -10.13 8.20 5.53
N GLU A 179 -8.84 7.89 5.42
CA GLU A 179 -8.08 6.93 6.21
C GLU A 179 -8.34 7.22 7.70
N SER A 180 -8.54 6.20 8.52
CA SER A 180 -8.60 6.42 9.97
C SER A 180 -7.19 6.70 10.51
N GLY A 181 -6.70 7.93 10.32
CA GLY A 181 -5.38 8.40 10.74
C GLY A 181 -4.47 8.79 9.57
N GLU A 182 -3.32 9.37 9.90
CA GLU A 182 -2.22 9.77 9.00
C GLU A 182 -1.61 8.63 8.17
N TYR A 183 -2.02 7.38 8.43
CA TYR A 183 -1.49 6.14 7.87
C TYR A 183 -2.64 5.16 7.58
N GLY A 184 -2.39 4.11 6.78
CA GLY A 184 -3.39 3.16 6.30
C GLY A 184 -3.88 2.11 7.31
N GLY A 185 -3.74 2.36 8.62
CA GLY A 185 -4.17 1.46 9.70
C GLY A 185 -3.10 1.22 10.77
N GLY A 186 -3.46 0.49 11.82
CA GLY A 186 -2.62 0.26 12.99
C GLY A 186 -2.65 1.40 14.02
N ASN A 187 -1.96 1.24 15.15
CA ASN A 187 -1.85 2.27 16.20
C ASN A 187 -0.39 2.60 16.58
N GLY A 188 0.55 2.13 15.76
CA GLY A 188 1.98 2.35 15.91
C GLY A 188 2.61 1.63 17.11
N THR A 189 1.96 0.59 17.65
CA THR A 189 2.55 -0.32 18.65
C THR A 189 3.24 -1.50 17.96
N VAL A 190 4.07 -2.25 18.68
CA VAL A 190 4.72 -3.46 18.13
C VAL A 190 3.70 -4.47 17.57
N ALA A 191 2.58 -4.67 18.29
CA ALA A 191 1.55 -5.62 17.90
C ALA A 191 0.64 -5.11 16.76
N ALA A 192 0.55 -3.80 16.58
CA ALA A 192 -0.25 -3.16 15.54
C ALA A 192 0.51 -1.95 14.97
N PRO A 193 1.57 -2.18 14.16
CA PRO A 193 2.35 -1.13 13.55
C PRO A 193 1.48 -0.30 12.59
N PHE A 194 1.83 0.96 12.39
CA PHE A 194 1.22 1.78 11.35
C PHE A 194 1.51 1.20 9.97
N LEU A 195 0.48 1.11 9.13
CA LEU A 195 0.58 0.54 7.79
C LEU A 195 0.78 1.63 6.74
N ILE A 196 1.78 1.45 5.89
CA ILE A 196 2.17 2.43 4.87
C ILE A 196 1.95 1.84 3.47
N PHE A 197 1.10 2.50 2.67
CA PHE A 197 0.69 2.08 1.33
C PHE A 197 1.17 3.03 0.23
N ASN A 198 1.49 4.28 0.56
CA ASN A 198 1.87 5.27 -0.43
C ASN A 198 2.96 6.23 0.05
N ALA A 199 3.48 7.00 -0.90
CA ALA A 199 4.59 7.94 -0.68
C ALA A 199 4.23 9.08 0.28
N GLU A 200 2.98 9.53 0.27
CA GLU A 200 2.51 10.60 1.14
C GLU A 200 2.55 10.17 2.61
N GLN A 201 1.90 9.05 2.93
CA GLN A 201 1.94 8.43 4.27
C GLN A 201 3.37 8.15 4.74
N PHE A 202 4.24 7.71 3.83
CA PHE A 202 5.64 7.49 4.17
C PHE A 202 6.36 8.79 4.53
N ASN A 203 6.12 9.86 3.77
CA ASN A 203 6.75 11.17 3.96
C ASN A 203 6.20 11.93 5.19
N THR A 204 5.05 11.54 5.73
CA THR A 204 4.49 12.15 6.94
C THR A 204 5.12 11.63 8.24
N ILE A 205 5.76 10.45 8.24
CA ILE A 205 6.42 9.84 9.42
C ILE A 205 7.32 10.84 10.17
N ALA A 206 8.08 11.65 9.42
CA ALA A 206 9.02 12.60 9.99
C ALA A 206 8.38 13.93 10.44
N LEU A 207 7.13 14.21 10.05
CA LEU A 207 6.42 15.44 10.40
C LEU A 207 5.90 15.42 11.84
N ASN A 208 5.70 14.23 12.41
CA ASN A 208 5.19 14.05 13.75
C ASN A 208 6.26 13.51 14.71
N PRO A 209 6.81 14.32 15.63
CA PRO A 209 7.86 13.87 16.54
C PRO A 209 7.45 12.67 17.43
N GLY A 210 6.16 12.52 17.71
CA GLY A 210 5.63 11.38 18.46
C GLY A 210 5.70 10.05 17.69
N ASP A 211 5.73 10.13 16.36
CA ASP A 211 5.73 8.97 15.47
C ASP A 211 7.11 8.36 15.30
N LEU A 212 8.17 9.12 15.62
CA LEU A 212 9.54 8.62 15.61
C LEU A 212 9.80 7.51 16.65
N TYR A 213 8.88 7.28 17.58
CA TYR A 213 8.92 6.18 18.56
C TYR A 213 7.97 5.02 18.21
N LYS A 214 7.26 5.11 17.07
CA LYS A 214 6.21 4.18 16.65
C LYS A 214 6.76 3.13 15.69
N HIS A 215 5.99 2.07 15.52
CA HIS A 215 6.34 0.96 14.64
C HIS A 215 5.57 1.08 13.33
N PHE A 216 6.22 0.81 12.20
CA PHE A 216 5.72 0.98 10.85
C PHE A 216 5.95 -0.29 10.04
N LYS A 217 5.04 -0.57 9.11
CA LYS A 217 5.15 -1.67 8.15
C LYS A 217 4.73 -1.22 6.77
N LEU A 218 5.56 -1.48 5.76
CA LEU A 218 5.16 -1.28 4.36
C LEU A 218 4.17 -2.36 3.92
N MET A 219 3.10 -1.91 3.27
CA MET A 219 2.08 -2.78 2.67
C MET A 219 2.14 -2.76 1.14
N ALA A 220 2.80 -1.76 0.57
CA ALA A 220 3.06 -1.64 -0.85
C ALA A 220 4.50 -1.19 -1.10
N ASP A 221 4.95 -1.40 -2.33
CA ASP A 221 6.11 -0.71 -2.86
C ASP A 221 5.82 0.80 -2.94
N ILE A 222 6.80 1.64 -2.58
CA ILE A 222 6.64 3.10 -2.49
C ILE A 222 7.55 3.78 -3.50
N ASP A 223 7.01 4.68 -4.33
CA ASP A 223 7.80 5.53 -5.22
C ASP A 223 7.89 6.95 -4.66
N LEU A 224 9.11 7.39 -4.31
CA LEU A 224 9.37 8.72 -3.77
C LEU A 224 9.77 9.76 -4.84
N GLY A 225 9.68 9.42 -6.12
CA GLY A 225 10.11 10.28 -7.23
C GLY A 225 9.37 11.61 -7.34
N CYS A 226 8.21 11.76 -6.69
CA CYS A 226 7.50 13.03 -6.58
C CYS A 226 8.18 14.04 -5.64
N TYR A 227 9.06 13.58 -4.74
CA TYR A 227 9.84 14.43 -3.85
C TYR A 227 11.22 14.72 -4.44
N THR A 228 11.51 16.00 -4.67
CA THR A 228 12.77 16.46 -5.26
C THR A 228 13.50 17.42 -4.32
N GLY A 229 14.82 17.59 -4.53
CA GLY A 229 15.62 18.52 -3.72
C GLY A 229 15.59 18.13 -2.24
N THR A 230 14.95 18.94 -1.40
CA THR A 230 14.78 18.67 0.04
C THR A 230 13.30 18.49 0.44
N GLN A 231 12.43 18.14 -0.51
CA GLN A 231 10.99 18.01 -0.26
C GLN A 231 10.63 16.75 0.55
N PHE A 232 11.47 15.72 0.50
CA PHE A 232 11.32 14.55 1.35
C PHE A 232 11.72 14.89 2.79
N ASN A 233 10.87 14.56 3.75
CA ASN A 233 11.13 14.74 5.17
C ASN A 233 11.96 13.56 5.68
N ILE A 234 13.26 13.77 5.85
CA ILE A 234 14.19 12.77 6.37
C ILE A 234 13.72 12.27 7.75
N ILE A 235 13.62 10.95 7.92
CA ILE A 235 13.13 10.34 9.15
C ILE A 235 14.20 10.44 10.23
N GLY A 236 14.00 11.40 11.11
CA GLY A 236 14.89 11.76 12.19
C GLY A 236 16.19 12.40 11.71
N THR A 237 16.42 13.65 12.09
CA THR A 237 17.54 14.46 11.59
C THR A 237 18.55 14.86 12.66
N HIS A 238 18.28 14.47 13.92
CA HIS A 238 19.05 14.89 15.08
C HIS A 238 18.86 13.94 16.26
N PHE A 239 19.67 14.05 17.32
CA PHE A 239 19.57 13.15 18.47
C PHE A 239 18.25 13.30 19.26
N SER A 240 17.67 14.52 19.28
CA SER A 240 16.38 14.80 19.91
C SER A 240 15.24 14.11 19.16
N ASP A 241 15.38 14.05 17.84
CA ASP A 241 14.37 13.60 16.89
C ASP A 241 14.86 12.31 16.21
N ALA A 242 15.54 11.45 16.95
CA ALA A 242 16.02 10.18 16.40
C ALA A 242 14.84 9.22 16.19
N PHE A 243 14.91 8.40 15.15
CA PHE A 243 14.02 7.26 15.01
C PHE A 243 14.37 6.20 16.05
N ARG A 244 13.36 5.74 16.79
CA ARG A 244 13.45 4.79 17.92
C ARG A 244 12.45 3.64 17.83
N GLY A 245 11.69 3.58 16.74
CA GLY A 245 10.68 2.57 16.50
C GLY A 245 11.18 1.37 15.70
N THR A 246 10.25 0.62 15.12
CA THR A 246 10.56 -0.42 14.13
C THR A 246 10.07 0.03 12.77
N PHE A 247 10.91 -0.09 11.75
CA PHE A 247 10.50 0.05 10.37
C PHE A 247 10.65 -1.29 9.67
N ASP A 248 9.54 -1.95 9.40
CA ASP A 248 9.47 -3.22 8.68
C ASP A 248 9.12 -2.95 7.22
N GLY A 249 10.11 -3.07 6.34
CA GLY A 249 9.91 -2.98 4.89
C GLY A 249 9.05 -4.11 4.34
N ASN A 250 8.81 -5.19 5.09
CA ASN A 250 7.93 -6.30 4.71
C ASN A 250 8.26 -6.91 3.34
N GLY A 251 9.55 -6.87 2.99
CA GLY A 251 10.07 -7.32 1.71
C GLY A 251 9.76 -6.40 0.52
N ARG A 252 9.24 -5.19 0.77
CA ARG A 252 8.86 -4.20 -0.24
C ARG A 252 10.03 -3.30 -0.64
N LYS A 253 9.82 -2.59 -1.75
CA LYS A 253 10.78 -1.66 -2.32
C LYS A 253 10.37 -0.21 -2.10
N ILE A 254 11.36 0.64 -1.91
CA ILE A 254 11.25 2.10 -2.01
C ILE A 254 12.08 2.55 -3.20
N TYR A 255 11.43 3.20 -4.18
CA TYR A 255 12.06 3.68 -5.40
C TYR A 255 12.36 5.17 -5.32
N ASN A 256 13.40 5.59 -6.05
CA ASN A 256 13.65 6.98 -6.45
C ASN A 256 13.81 7.96 -5.28
N PHE A 257 14.28 7.50 -4.12
CA PHE A 257 14.59 8.38 -3.00
C PHE A 257 15.68 9.39 -3.40
N THR A 258 15.29 10.66 -3.57
CA THR A 258 16.21 11.73 -3.99
C THR A 258 16.33 12.78 -2.90
N TYR A 259 17.55 13.13 -2.50
CA TYR A 259 17.80 14.19 -1.53
C TYR A 259 19.05 15.00 -1.87
N ASN A 260 18.89 16.29 -2.13
CA ASN A 260 19.99 17.20 -2.47
C ASN A 260 20.06 18.36 -1.48
N SER A 261 21.02 18.30 -0.56
CA SER A 261 21.25 19.31 0.47
C SER A 261 22.76 19.43 0.76
N PRO A 262 23.50 20.29 0.03
CA PRO A 262 24.97 20.28 -0.05
C PRO A 262 25.78 20.48 1.24
N ASP A 263 25.15 20.65 2.40
CA ASP A 263 25.84 20.81 3.70
C ASP A 263 25.13 20.04 4.84
N ALA A 264 24.16 19.17 4.51
CA ALA A 264 23.37 18.48 5.52
C ALA A 264 24.15 17.32 6.14
N ASN A 265 24.14 17.25 7.48
CA ASN A 265 24.64 16.10 8.21
C ASN A 265 23.50 15.11 8.46
N TYR A 266 23.85 13.84 8.71
CA TYR A 266 22.87 12.80 9.07
C TYR A 266 21.84 12.60 7.95
N VAL A 267 22.32 12.34 6.74
CA VAL A 267 21.45 12.22 5.56
C VAL A 267 21.31 10.76 5.15
N GLY A 268 20.08 10.34 4.93
CA GLY A 268 19.63 9.05 4.45
C GLY A 268 18.11 9.00 4.63
N LEU A 269 17.44 7.97 4.10
CA LEU A 269 16.00 7.79 4.32
C LEU A 269 15.63 7.97 5.81
N PHE A 270 16.48 7.41 6.67
CA PHE A 270 16.58 7.71 8.09
C PHE A 270 17.86 8.51 8.37
N GLY A 271 17.75 9.73 8.90
CA GLY A 271 18.93 10.54 9.16
C GLY A 271 19.67 10.08 10.43
N TYR A 272 18.94 9.87 11.52
CA TYR A 272 19.46 9.53 12.84
C TYR A 272 18.62 8.43 13.51
N VAL A 273 19.24 7.31 13.86
CA VAL A 273 18.58 6.14 14.47
C VAL A 273 19.23 5.84 15.83
N ASP A 274 18.44 5.79 16.91
CA ASP A 274 18.98 5.68 18.29
C ASP A 274 18.03 5.06 19.32
N GLY A 275 17.95 3.73 19.36
CA GLY A 275 17.30 2.98 20.44
C GLY A 275 17.75 1.53 20.50
N ASP A 276 17.68 0.87 21.67
CA ASP A 276 18.17 -0.52 21.82
C ASP A 276 17.29 -1.52 21.08
N ASN A 277 15.98 -1.27 21.03
CA ASN A 277 14.99 -2.14 20.38
C ASN A 277 14.55 -1.57 19.02
N THR A 278 15.30 -0.61 18.50
CA THR A 278 15.03 0.01 17.20
C THR A 278 15.48 -0.93 16.10
N GLU A 279 14.63 -1.18 15.11
CA GLU A 279 14.96 -2.08 14.01
C GLU A 279 14.51 -1.47 12.67
N ILE A 280 15.37 -1.54 11.66
CA ILE A 280 15.00 -1.28 10.27
C ILE A 280 15.30 -2.56 9.50
N LYS A 281 14.26 -3.20 8.96
CA LYS A 281 14.41 -4.50 8.31
C LYS A 281 13.66 -4.62 7.01
N ASP A 282 14.03 -5.63 6.23
CA ASP A 282 13.23 -6.14 5.12
C ASP A 282 12.91 -5.15 4.01
N LEU A 283 13.87 -4.29 3.69
CA LEU A 283 13.65 -3.16 2.80
C LEU A 283 14.66 -3.11 1.66
N ASP A 284 14.18 -2.91 0.43
CA ASP A 284 15.02 -2.62 -0.73
C ASP A 284 14.87 -1.15 -1.15
N LEU A 285 15.94 -0.38 -1.14
CA LEU A 285 15.99 0.93 -1.81
C LEU A 285 16.44 0.71 -3.25
N ILE A 286 15.67 1.23 -4.21
CA ILE A 286 15.95 1.13 -5.64
C ILE A 286 16.19 2.54 -6.20
N ASP A 287 17.34 2.72 -6.83
CA ASP A 287 17.83 3.97 -7.40
C ASP A 287 17.82 5.18 -6.43
N PRO A 288 18.38 5.07 -5.21
CA PRO A 288 18.49 6.22 -4.32
C PRO A 288 19.57 7.21 -4.80
N ASN A 289 19.26 8.50 -4.79
CA ASN A 289 20.15 9.57 -5.25
C ASN A 289 20.31 10.66 -4.17
N VAL A 290 21.37 10.54 -3.37
CA VAL A 290 21.66 11.42 -2.24
C VAL A 290 22.90 12.28 -2.54
N ASN A 291 22.76 13.60 -2.45
CA ASN A 291 23.87 14.55 -2.52
C ASN A 291 23.84 15.48 -1.31
N ALA A 292 24.71 15.20 -0.35
CA ALA A 292 24.89 16.00 0.85
C ALA A 292 26.08 16.97 0.77
N GLY A 293 26.75 17.08 -0.39
CA GLY A 293 27.92 17.94 -0.61
C GLY A 293 29.01 17.73 0.46
N THR A 294 29.25 18.72 1.32
CA THR A 294 30.25 18.65 2.41
C THR A 294 29.73 17.98 3.69
N GLY A 295 28.46 17.58 3.69
CA GLY A 295 27.77 16.94 4.80
C GLY A 295 28.42 15.66 5.30
N THR A 296 28.25 15.35 6.59
CA THR A 296 28.87 14.17 7.21
C THR A 296 27.83 13.15 7.70
N LYS A 297 28.22 11.87 7.70
CA LYS A 297 27.35 10.72 8.06
C LYS A 297 26.19 10.63 7.08
N VAL A 298 26.53 10.18 5.89
CA VAL A 298 25.65 10.16 4.72
C VAL A 298 25.53 8.73 4.24
N GLY A 299 24.31 8.21 4.17
CA GLY A 299 23.99 6.92 3.58
C GLY A 299 22.72 7.02 2.75
N SER A 300 22.43 6.03 1.90
CA SER A 300 21.13 5.99 1.23
C SER A 300 20.00 5.65 2.21
N LEU A 301 20.21 4.63 3.07
CA LEU A 301 19.22 4.19 4.04
C LEU A 301 19.38 4.91 5.39
N VAL A 302 20.58 4.90 5.98
CA VAL A 302 20.82 5.55 7.28
C VAL A 302 22.00 6.51 7.25
N GLY A 303 21.81 7.76 7.66
CA GLY A 303 22.91 8.70 7.86
C GLY A 303 23.79 8.29 9.04
N TYR A 304 23.21 8.31 10.25
CA TYR A 304 23.86 7.89 11.48
C TYR A 304 23.04 6.87 12.27
N LEU A 305 23.56 5.63 12.27
CA LEU A 305 23.05 4.51 13.03
C LEU A 305 23.79 4.42 14.37
N ARG A 306 23.23 5.06 15.41
CA ARG A 306 23.88 5.09 16.73
C ARG A 306 23.63 3.78 17.48
N ARG A 307 22.38 3.36 17.60
CA ARG A 307 21.92 2.15 18.31
C ARG A 307 20.75 1.52 17.55
N GLY A 308 20.57 0.20 17.71
CA GLY A 308 19.50 -0.58 17.09
C GLY A 308 20.05 -1.67 16.17
N THR A 309 19.22 -2.09 15.21
CA THR A 309 19.56 -3.13 14.24
C THR A 309 19.13 -2.71 12.84
N VAL A 310 19.98 -2.98 11.85
CA VAL A 310 19.61 -2.93 10.42
C VAL A 310 19.83 -4.31 9.82
N SER A 311 18.77 -4.95 9.31
CA SER A 311 18.84 -6.34 8.85
C SER A 311 18.07 -6.59 7.56
N ARG A 312 18.60 -7.41 6.64
CA ARG A 312 17.92 -7.74 5.38
C ARG A 312 17.51 -6.47 4.60
N CYS A 313 18.41 -5.50 4.55
CA CYS A 313 18.19 -4.24 3.83
C CYS A 313 19.18 -4.07 2.68
N SER A 314 18.74 -3.47 1.57
CA SER A 314 19.61 -3.17 0.45
C SER A 314 19.43 -1.77 -0.14
N ALA A 315 20.45 -1.30 -0.85
CA ALA A 315 20.38 -0.12 -1.71
C ALA A 315 20.97 -0.45 -3.09
N GLN A 316 20.16 -0.32 -4.14
CA GLN A 316 20.48 -0.85 -5.46
C GLN A 316 20.47 0.24 -6.53
N GLY A 317 21.56 0.38 -7.28
CA GLY A 317 21.72 1.48 -8.23
C GLY A 317 21.85 2.83 -7.53
N GLY A 318 21.69 3.93 -8.28
CA GLY A 318 21.78 5.28 -7.74
C GLY A 318 23.17 5.68 -7.21
N SER A 319 23.22 6.78 -6.45
CA SER A 319 24.46 7.37 -5.94
C SER A 319 24.31 8.06 -4.59
N VAL A 320 25.40 8.04 -3.81
CA VAL A 320 25.50 8.71 -2.50
C VAL A 320 26.76 9.57 -2.47
N ALA A 321 26.59 10.89 -2.28
CA ALA A 321 27.69 11.86 -2.21
C ALA A 321 27.67 12.63 -0.89
N GLY A 322 28.84 12.81 -0.26
CA GLY A 322 29.00 13.57 0.98
C GLY A 322 30.47 13.89 1.31
N GLY A 323 30.72 14.67 2.36
CA GLY A 323 32.07 15.08 2.74
C GLY A 323 32.81 14.01 3.56
N SER A 324 32.17 13.44 4.59
CA SER A 324 32.82 12.40 5.40
C SER A 324 31.89 11.36 6.02
N SER A 325 32.40 10.12 6.15
CA SER A 325 31.62 8.95 6.59
C SER A 325 30.42 8.73 5.66
N VAL A 326 30.75 8.41 4.42
CA VAL A 326 29.78 8.19 3.34
C VAL A 326 29.75 6.70 3.03
N GLY A 327 28.57 6.09 3.17
CA GLY A 327 28.37 4.68 2.87
C GLY A 327 27.28 4.49 1.84
N GLY A 328 27.40 3.46 1.00
CA GLY A 328 26.34 3.13 0.05
C GLY A 328 25.00 2.85 0.72
N LEU A 329 25.00 2.25 1.92
CA LEU A 329 23.80 2.00 2.72
C LEU A 329 23.75 2.85 4.01
N VAL A 330 24.85 2.86 4.77
CA VAL A 330 24.92 3.53 6.08
C VAL A 330 26.13 4.46 6.17
N GLY A 331 25.94 5.73 6.51
CA GLY A 331 27.05 6.67 6.65
C GLY A 331 27.98 6.34 7.81
N ARG A 332 27.43 6.24 9.02
CA ARG A 332 28.17 5.82 10.21
C ARG A 332 27.35 4.86 11.07
N ASN A 333 27.95 3.75 11.47
CA ASN A 333 27.45 2.83 12.50
C ASN A 333 28.31 2.97 13.76
N TYR A 334 27.71 3.23 14.92
CA TYR A 334 28.43 3.35 16.19
C TYR A 334 28.28 2.14 17.11
N THR A 335 27.07 1.74 17.49
CA THR A 335 26.85 0.60 18.40
C THR A 335 25.76 -0.36 17.94
N ALA A 336 25.25 -0.19 16.72
CA ALA A 336 24.16 -1.01 16.19
C ALA A 336 24.67 -2.26 15.48
N SER A 337 23.91 -3.35 15.54
CA SER A 337 24.19 -4.52 14.70
C SER A 337 23.72 -4.26 13.26
N MET A 338 24.49 -4.76 12.30
CA MET A 338 24.06 -4.76 10.90
C MET A 338 24.38 -6.09 10.24
N GLY A 339 23.38 -6.71 9.60
CA GLY A 339 23.62 -8.00 8.98
C GLY A 339 22.66 -8.36 7.86
N ASN A 340 23.13 -9.20 6.95
CA ASN A 340 22.40 -9.58 5.74
C ASN A 340 22.03 -8.36 4.88
N CYS A 341 22.99 -7.47 4.64
CA CYS A 341 22.75 -6.19 3.95
C CYS A 341 23.66 -6.03 2.74
N PHE A 342 23.20 -5.30 1.72
CA PHE A 342 24.06 -5.01 0.57
C PHE A 342 23.83 -3.66 -0.09
N ALA A 343 24.83 -3.19 -0.83
CA ALA A 343 24.73 -1.97 -1.60
C ALA A 343 25.40 -2.08 -2.98
N SER A 344 24.72 -1.59 -4.02
CA SER A 344 25.29 -1.40 -5.37
C SER A 344 25.29 0.06 -5.82
N THR A 345 25.02 1.00 -4.90
CA THR A 345 25.11 2.45 -5.10
C THR A 345 26.54 2.92 -5.32
N ASP A 346 26.73 3.88 -6.22
CA ASP A 346 28.02 4.56 -6.36
C ASP A 346 28.25 5.56 -5.22
N VAL A 347 29.47 5.63 -4.69
CA VAL A 347 29.83 6.44 -3.52
C VAL A 347 30.90 7.48 -3.88
N PHE A 348 30.60 8.75 -3.57
CA PHE A 348 31.46 9.90 -3.82
C PHE A 348 31.70 10.71 -2.55
N GLY A 349 32.91 11.25 -2.39
CA GLY A 349 33.20 12.15 -1.26
C GLY A 349 34.69 12.35 -0.99
N ASP A 350 34.98 12.94 0.17
CA ASP A 350 36.35 13.35 0.52
C ASP A 350 37.03 12.41 1.52
N ALA A 351 36.31 11.81 2.47
CA ALA A 351 36.93 10.97 3.51
C ALA A 351 36.01 9.87 4.09
N ASN A 352 36.58 8.70 4.40
CA ASN A 352 35.87 7.53 4.95
C ASN A 352 34.70 7.09 4.04
N LEU A 353 35.04 6.67 2.82
CA LEU A 353 34.09 6.15 1.85
C LEU A 353 34.06 4.63 1.88
N GLY A 354 32.88 4.05 2.10
CA GLY A 354 32.69 2.61 2.03
C GLY A 354 31.58 2.26 1.06
N GLY A 355 31.78 1.24 0.22
CA GLY A 355 30.72 0.78 -0.69
C GLY A 355 29.44 0.36 0.04
N LEU A 356 29.53 -0.06 1.31
CA LEU A 356 28.39 -0.32 2.18
C LEU A 356 28.28 0.67 3.35
N VAL A 357 29.37 0.83 4.12
CA VAL A 357 29.39 1.67 5.33
C VAL A 357 30.56 2.63 5.36
N GLY A 358 30.32 3.94 5.54
CA GLY A 358 31.40 4.91 5.59
C GLY A 358 32.34 4.68 6.78
N ARG A 359 31.77 4.57 7.98
CA ARG A 359 32.53 4.26 9.21
C ARG A 359 31.77 3.34 10.16
N THR A 360 32.42 2.31 10.68
CA THR A 360 31.83 1.39 11.68
C THR A 360 32.73 1.19 12.90
N TYR A 361 32.11 0.93 14.05
CA TYR A 361 32.76 0.63 15.33
C TYR A 361 32.35 -0.72 15.93
N VAL A 362 31.45 -1.45 15.26
CA VAL A 362 30.81 -2.66 15.77
C VAL A 362 30.64 -3.70 14.68
N GLU A 363 29.94 -4.78 15.04
CA GLU A 363 29.76 -5.98 14.22
C GLU A 363 28.97 -5.73 12.93
N LEU A 364 29.55 -6.17 11.81
CA LEU A 364 28.89 -6.33 10.52
C LEU A 364 29.07 -7.77 10.05
N SER A 365 27.99 -8.42 9.65
CA SER A 365 28.02 -9.82 9.22
C SER A 365 27.18 -10.09 7.97
N ASN A 366 27.65 -10.97 7.09
CA ASN A 366 26.91 -11.40 5.91
C ASN A 366 26.49 -10.22 5.00
N CYS A 367 27.41 -9.31 4.76
CA CYS A 367 27.14 -8.13 3.96
C CYS A 367 28.01 -8.09 2.70
N TYR A 368 27.53 -7.39 1.67
CA TYR A 368 28.37 -7.16 0.50
C TYR A 368 28.15 -5.82 -0.19
N SER A 369 29.11 -5.43 -1.02
CA SER A 369 29.00 -4.24 -1.88
C SER A 369 29.55 -4.47 -3.28
N THR A 370 28.95 -3.78 -4.25
CA THR A 370 29.38 -3.82 -5.67
C THR A 370 29.45 -2.44 -6.31
N GLY A 371 28.91 -1.40 -5.69
CA GLY A 371 28.93 -0.04 -6.24
C GLY A 371 30.33 0.55 -6.26
N SER A 372 30.59 1.46 -7.20
CA SER A 372 31.91 2.09 -7.31
C SER A 372 32.15 3.05 -6.16
N VAL A 373 33.39 3.13 -5.67
CA VAL A 373 33.79 4.07 -4.62
C VAL A 373 34.88 4.98 -5.19
N SER A 374 34.71 6.30 -5.07
CA SER A 374 35.68 7.24 -5.63
C SER A 374 37.06 7.12 -4.98
N GLN A 375 38.11 7.04 -5.80
CA GLN A 375 39.51 6.81 -5.36
C GLN A 375 40.21 8.03 -4.75
N TYR A 376 39.56 9.20 -4.76
CA TYR A 376 40.20 10.46 -4.34
C TYR A 376 40.08 10.75 -2.83
N ALA A 377 39.42 9.87 -2.08
CA ALA A 377 39.23 10.06 -0.65
C ALA A 377 40.41 9.55 0.17
N ASP A 378 40.63 10.18 1.34
CA ASP A 378 41.72 9.81 2.25
C ASP A 378 41.66 8.35 2.72
N LEU A 379 40.44 7.83 2.90
CA LEU A 379 40.16 6.47 3.33
C LEU A 379 38.98 5.95 2.51
N ALA A 380 39.26 5.09 1.54
CA ALA A 380 38.27 4.45 0.68
C ALA A 380 38.41 2.94 0.74
N GLY A 381 37.31 2.22 0.96
CA GLY A 381 37.30 0.77 0.93
C GLY A 381 36.09 0.23 0.18
N GLY A 382 36.26 -0.93 -0.46
CA GLY A 382 35.21 -1.58 -1.22
C GLY A 382 33.96 -1.85 -0.39
N LEU A 383 34.12 -2.22 0.89
CA LEU A 383 33.01 -2.44 1.83
C LEU A 383 32.89 -1.30 2.84
N ALA A 384 33.98 -0.92 3.51
CA ALA A 384 33.96 0.12 4.54
C ALA A 384 35.07 1.17 4.37
N GLY A 385 34.79 2.43 4.66
CA GLY A 385 35.81 3.48 4.64
C GLY A 385 36.77 3.35 5.83
N PHE A 386 36.21 3.20 7.02
CA PHE A 386 37.00 3.03 8.24
C PHE A 386 36.33 2.07 9.24
N ASN A 387 37.10 1.10 9.75
CA ASN A 387 36.62 0.05 10.65
C ASN A 387 37.32 0.10 12.02
N HIS A 388 36.55 0.13 13.09
CA HIS A 388 37.00 -0.10 14.47
C HIS A 388 36.39 -1.36 15.11
N GLY A 389 35.47 -2.03 14.43
CA GLY A 389 34.72 -3.18 14.93
C GLY A 389 35.12 -4.49 14.28
N ASN A 390 34.23 -5.48 14.39
CA ASN A 390 34.38 -6.78 13.77
C ASN A 390 33.55 -6.85 12.48
N ILE A 391 34.19 -7.11 11.33
CA ILE A 391 33.48 -7.41 10.10
C ILE A 391 33.78 -8.86 9.74
N SER A 392 32.75 -9.67 9.54
CA SER A 392 32.87 -11.11 9.25
C SER A 392 32.00 -11.56 8.10
N ALA A 393 32.41 -12.65 7.43
CA ALA A 393 31.65 -13.29 6.36
C ALA A 393 31.09 -12.30 5.32
N SER A 394 31.89 -11.28 4.97
CA SER A 394 31.44 -10.17 4.12
C SER A 394 32.38 -9.95 2.94
N PHE A 395 31.84 -9.44 1.85
CA PHE A 395 32.51 -9.42 0.55
C PHE A 395 32.39 -8.07 -0.14
N TRP A 396 33.33 -7.77 -1.04
CA TRP A 396 33.16 -6.69 -2.01
C TRP A 396 33.62 -7.17 -3.38
N ASP A 397 32.99 -6.62 -4.42
CA ASP A 397 33.41 -6.87 -5.79
C ASP A 397 34.64 -6.01 -6.12
N THR A 398 35.78 -6.63 -6.34
CA THR A 398 37.06 -5.95 -6.60
C THR A 398 37.14 -5.30 -7.99
N GLN A 399 36.24 -5.66 -8.91
CA GLN A 399 36.23 -5.16 -10.29
C GLN A 399 35.25 -4.00 -10.44
N THR A 400 34.08 -4.06 -9.81
CA THR A 400 33.06 -3.00 -9.94
C THR A 400 33.23 -1.88 -8.92
N SER A 401 33.78 -2.18 -7.73
CA SER A 401 33.99 -1.16 -6.68
C SER A 401 35.11 -0.16 -7.01
N ASN A 402 36.02 -0.50 -7.92
CA ASN A 402 37.27 0.22 -8.16
C ASN A 402 38.17 0.36 -6.92
N GLN A 403 38.03 -0.53 -5.93
CA GLN A 403 38.82 -0.52 -4.70
C GLN A 403 39.65 -1.80 -4.54
N PRO A 404 40.98 -1.68 -4.35
CA PRO A 404 41.84 -2.83 -4.09
C PRO A 404 41.61 -3.42 -2.69
N ASP A 405 41.27 -2.58 -1.72
CA ASP A 405 41.09 -2.96 -0.33
C ASP A 405 39.61 -2.86 0.07
N GLY A 406 39.15 -3.80 0.89
CA GLY A 406 37.77 -3.80 1.38
C GLY A 406 37.53 -2.79 2.49
N VAL A 407 38.59 -2.39 3.21
CA VAL A 407 38.56 -1.38 4.28
C VAL A 407 39.64 -0.34 4.01
N GLY A 408 39.27 0.94 3.93
CA GLY A 408 40.22 2.03 3.69
C GLY A 408 41.17 2.31 4.86
N GLY A 409 40.72 2.09 6.10
CA GLY A 409 41.58 2.15 7.28
C GLY A 409 40.99 1.41 8.48
N THR A 410 41.87 0.93 9.37
CA THR A 410 41.51 0.15 10.55
C THR A 410 42.00 0.81 11.84
N GLY A 411 41.19 0.70 12.89
CA GLY A 411 41.62 1.00 14.25
C GLY A 411 42.20 -0.24 14.95
N ASP A 412 42.86 -0.02 16.11
CA ASP A 412 43.69 -1.01 16.81
C ASP A 412 42.98 -2.33 17.22
N ALA A 413 41.64 -2.36 17.26
CA ALA A 413 40.84 -3.52 17.67
C ALA A 413 39.97 -4.10 16.54
N ALA A 414 40.20 -3.66 15.30
CA ALA A 414 39.38 -4.06 14.17
C ALA A 414 39.68 -5.50 13.73
N VAL A 415 38.63 -6.29 13.52
CA VAL A 415 38.70 -7.59 12.86
C VAL A 415 38.12 -7.43 11.45
N THR A 416 38.85 -7.91 10.45
CA THR A 416 38.51 -7.80 9.03
C THR A 416 38.51 -9.18 8.39
N ASP A 417 37.55 -10.02 8.77
CA ASP A 417 37.22 -11.25 8.04
C ASP A 417 36.34 -10.89 6.82
N ILE A 418 36.98 -10.15 5.91
CA ILE A 418 36.40 -9.65 4.67
C ILE A 418 37.24 -10.13 3.50
N THR A 419 36.57 -10.58 2.44
CA THR A 419 37.27 -11.12 1.27
C THR A 419 36.84 -10.39 0.00
N GLY A 420 37.80 -9.81 -0.71
CA GLY A 420 37.58 -9.23 -2.03
C GLY A 420 37.43 -10.35 -3.05
N LYS A 421 36.41 -10.27 -3.89
CA LYS A 421 36.08 -11.30 -4.88
C LYS A 421 35.88 -10.65 -6.25
N PRO A 422 36.38 -11.25 -7.34
CA PRO A 422 36.04 -10.78 -8.68
C PRO A 422 34.54 -11.02 -8.96
N THR A 423 33.97 -10.30 -9.93
CA THR A 423 32.55 -10.39 -10.28
C THR A 423 32.07 -11.80 -10.53
N THR A 424 32.87 -12.64 -11.20
CA THR A 424 32.51 -14.04 -11.44
C THR A 424 32.29 -14.82 -10.13
N GLU A 425 33.17 -14.63 -9.14
CA GLU A 425 33.03 -15.29 -7.83
C GLU A 425 31.91 -14.66 -6.99
N MET A 426 31.70 -13.35 -7.10
CA MET A 426 30.57 -12.65 -6.48
C MET A 426 29.21 -13.07 -7.06
N LYS A 427 29.19 -13.70 -8.24
CA LYS A 427 27.99 -14.29 -8.86
C LYS A 427 27.93 -15.82 -8.73
N THR A 428 28.74 -16.39 -7.83
CA THR A 428 28.80 -17.82 -7.56
C THR A 428 28.28 -18.11 -6.15
N LYS A 429 27.21 -18.90 -6.01
CA LYS A 429 26.55 -19.31 -4.76
C LYS A 429 27.54 -19.91 -3.76
N SER A 430 28.44 -20.78 -4.23
CA SER A 430 29.41 -21.48 -3.37
C SER A 430 30.40 -20.54 -2.67
N THR A 431 30.66 -19.35 -3.22
CA THR A 431 31.45 -18.31 -2.56
C THR A 431 30.85 -17.92 -1.21
N PHE A 432 29.53 -17.77 -1.16
CA PHE A 432 28.80 -17.28 0.00
C PHE A 432 28.42 -18.42 0.96
N THR A 433 27.96 -19.57 0.44
CA THR A 433 27.62 -20.72 1.30
C THR A 433 28.85 -21.25 2.04
N SER A 434 30.05 -21.16 1.45
CA SER A 434 31.32 -21.52 2.10
C SER A 434 31.69 -20.58 3.25
N ALA A 435 31.17 -19.35 3.24
CA ALA A 435 31.28 -18.39 4.34
C ALA A 435 30.11 -18.46 5.32
N GLY A 436 29.23 -19.46 5.19
CA GLY A 436 28.11 -19.70 6.10
C GLY A 436 26.85 -18.88 5.80
N TRP A 437 26.69 -18.32 4.60
CA TRP A 437 25.46 -17.63 4.23
C TRP A 437 24.35 -18.62 3.94
N ASP A 438 23.20 -18.41 4.58
CA ASP A 438 22.00 -19.22 4.40
C ASP A 438 21.27 -18.88 3.09
N PHE A 439 21.31 -19.82 2.14
CA PHE A 439 20.66 -19.69 0.85
C PHE A 439 19.40 -20.54 0.73
N LYS A 440 18.42 -20.03 -0.02
CA LYS A 440 17.21 -20.76 -0.40
C LYS A 440 17.51 -22.18 -0.86
N GLY A 441 16.85 -23.15 -0.23
CA GLY A 441 16.83 -24.55 -0.64
C GLY A 441 18.04 -25.38 -0.19
N GLU A 442 18.77 -24.93 0.83
CA GLU A 442 19.72 -25.76 1.56
C GLU A 442 19.52 -25.62 3.09
N SER A 443 20.25 -26.42 3.88
CA SER A 443 20.03 -26.51 5.33
C SER A 443 21.31 -26.65 6.15
N ILE A 444 22.48 -26.47 5.52
CA ILE A 444 23.77 -26.77 6.13
C ILE A 444 24.21 -25.64 7.07
N ASN A 445 23.85 -24.41 6.74
CA ASN A 445 24.29 -23.18 7.42
C ASN A 445 23.13 -22.32 7.96
N GLY A 446 21.90 -22.83 7.89
CA GLY A 446 20.68 -22.15 8.32
C GLY A 446 19.45 -22.85 7.76
N THR A 447 18.26 -22.43 8.17
CA THR A 447 16.97 -22.85 7.60
C THR A 447 16.06 -21.64 7.32
N GLU A 448 16.61 -20.44 7.46
CA GLU A 448 15.93 -19.16 7.33
C GLU A 448 15.82 -18.70 5.87
N ASP A 449 16.50 -19.38 4.93
CA ASP A 449 16.46 -19.14 3.48
C ASP A 449 16.68 -17.66 3.13
N ILE A 450 17.73 -17.03 3.69
CA ILE A 450 17.91 -15.56 3.65
C ILE A 450 18.25 -15.06 2.24
N TRP A 451 19.06 -15.80 1.49
CA TRP A 451 19.63 -15.36 0.22
C TRP A 451 19.20 -16.24 -0.95
N THR A 452 19.11 -15.66 -2.14
CA THR A 452 18.98 -16.40 -3.40
C THR A 452 19.88 -15.81 -4.47
N ILE A 453 20.23 -16.59 -5.49
CA ILE A 453 21.10 -16.15 -6.59
C ILE A 453 20.75 -16.91 -7.86
N SER A 454 20.68 -16.20 -8.98
CA SER A 454 20.56 -16.80 -10.32
C SER A 454 21.93 -16.83 -10.97
N GLU A 455 22.68 -17.90 -10.77
CA GLU A 455 24.01 -18.07 -11.37
C GLU A 455 23.93 -18.22 -12.91
N PRO A 456 24.88 -17.68 -13.67
CA PRO A 456 25.94 -16.72 -13.29
C PRO A 456 25.49 -15.25 -13.48
N ASN A 457 24.19 -14.99 -13.53
CA ASN A 457 23.62 -13.75 -14.05
C ASN A 457 23.58 -12.65 -12.98
N THR A 458 23.19 -12.99 -11.76
CA THR A 458 22.94 -12.04 -10.67
C THR A 458 23.98 -12.16 -9.55
N TYR A 459 24.13 -11.10 -8.77
CA TYR A 459 24.67 -11.19 -7.41
C TYR A 459 23.63 -11.86 -6.48
N PRO A 460 24.00 -12.28 -5.25
CA PRO A 460 23.02 -12.69 -4.26
C PRO A 460 22.00 -11.58 -4.01
N VAL A 461 20.73 -11.93 -3.91
CA VAL A 461 19.67 -11.00 -3.49
C VAL A 461 18.96 -11.59 -2.30
N LEU A 462 18.37 -10.72 -1.48
CA LEU A 462 17.61 -11.15 -0.32
C LEU A 462 16.33 -11.83 -0.77
N VAL A 463 15.99 -12.95 -0.15
CA VAL A 463 14.67 -13.54 -0.30
C VAL A 463 13.68 -12.61 0.38
N ARG A 464 12.84 -11.97 -0.44
CA ARG A 464 11.75 -11.12 0.03
C ARG A 464 10.55 -12.01 0.30
N GLY A 465 9.92 -11.77 1.46
CA GLY A 465 8.86 -12.55 2.10
C GLY A 465 8.22 -13.66 1.27
N ARG A 466 8.17 -14.86 1.87
CA ARG A 466 7.06 -15.79 1.66
C ARG A 466 5.80 -14.96 1.51
N ILE A 467 5.19 -14.98 0.33
CA ILE A 467 3.86 -14.42 0.19
C ILE A 467 3.01 -15.16 1.23
N THR A 468 2.16 -14.47 1.99
CA THR A 468 1.31 -15.14 2.98
C THR A 468 0.51 -16.22 2.26
N GLY A 469 0.68 -17.48 2.64
CA GLY A 469 0.12 -18.60 1.87
C GLY A 469 1.07 -19.26 0.86
N ASP A 470 2.30 -18.79 0.67
CA ASP A 470 3.34 -19.42 -0.16
C ASP A 470 4.23 -20.26 0.75
N PHE A 471 3.80 -21.50 0.95
CA PHE A 471 4.38 -22.46 1.89
C PHE A 471 5.39 -23.38 1.20
N VAL A 472 5.27 -23.55 -0.12
CA VAL A 472 5.97 -24.55 -0.91
C VAL A 472 6.63 -23.87 -2.10
N GLY A 473 7.96 -23.90 -2.13
CA GLY A 473 8.72 -23.52 -3.34
C GLY A 473 9.02 -22.02 -3.46
N LEU A 474 8.31 -21.14 -2.76
CA LEU A 474 8.47 -19.68 -2.83
C LEU A 474 8.41 -19.20 -4.29
N ASP A 475 7.38 -19.65 -5.00
CA ASP A 475 7.08 -19.35 -6.40
C ASP A 475 5.69 -18.68 -6.58
N GLY A 476 5.18 -18.11 -5.49
CA GLY A 476 3.86 -17.48 -5.42
C GLY A 476 2.78 -18.45 -4.97
N VAL A 477 1.69 -17.92 -4.40
CA VAL A 477 0.64 -18.75 -3.78
C VAL A 477 -0.13 -19.49 -4.87
N ASN A 478 0.12 -20.78 -4.99
CA ASN A 478 -0.42 -21.62 -6.03
C ASN A 478 -1.00 -22.91 -5.45
N MET A 479 -1.36 -23.83 -6.34
CA MET A 479 -2.00 -25.08 -5.96
C MET A 479 -1.12 -25.98 -5.08
N ALA A 480 0.20 -25.90 -5.22
CA ALA A 480 1.14 -26.61 -4.34
C ALA A 480 1.02 -26.13 -2.88
N ASP A 481 0.84 -24.82 -2.70
CA ASP A 481 0.64 -24.24 -1.37
C ASP A 481 -0.72 -24.54 -0.80
N PHE A 482 -1.77 -24.51 -1.62
CA PHE A 482 -3.10 -24.91 -1.18
C PHE A 482 -3.12 -26.38 -0.75
N ALA A 483 -2.41 -27.25 -1.46
CA ALA A 483 -2.26 -28.65 -1.07
C ALA A 483 -1.51 -28.80 0.25
N PHE A 484 -0.49 -27.99 0.51
CA PHE A 484 0.21 -27.94 1.79
C PHE A 484 -0.72 -27.46 2.91
N PHE A 485 -1.42 -26.33 2.71
CA PHE A 485 -2.41 -25.77 3.62
C PHE A 485 -3.50 -26.78 3.99
N ALA A 486 -4.08 -27.45 2.98
CA ALA A 486 -5.11 -28.46 3.16
C ALA A 486 -4.61 -29.68 3.97
N GLY A 487 -3.29 -29.95 3.97
CA GLY A 487 -2.68 -30.99 4.79
C GLY A 487 -2.70 -30.71 6.29
N TYR A 488 -2.87 -29.44 6.69
CA TYR A 488 -2.98 -29.00 8.08
C TYR A 488 -4.41 -28.60 8.47
N TRP A 489 -5.37 -28.69 7.55
CA TRP A 489 -6.75 -28.27 7.76
C TRP A 489 -7.39 -28.91 8.99
N GLY A 490 -7.95 -28.09 9.87
CA GLY A 490 -8.62 -28.53 11.10
C GLY A 490 -7.68 -28.98 12.22
N HIS A 491 -6.37 -28.77 12.09
CA HIS A 491 -5.45 -28.93 13.21
C HIS A 491 -5.70 -27.83 14.26
N ASN A 492 -5.69 -28.21 15.54
CA ASN A 492 -5.92 -27.31 16.66
C ASN A 492 -4.81 -27.48 17.71
N GLY A 493 -4.33 -26.38 18.29
CA GLY A 493 -3.31 -26.36 19.33
C GLY A 493 -1.90 -26.76 18.85
N CYS A 494 -1.61 -26.63 17.55
CA CYS A 494 -0.32 -27.00 16.95
C CYS A 494 0.75 -25.89 16.96
N GLY A 495 0.49 -24.76 17.61
CA GLY A 495 1.35 -23.58 17.49
C GLY A 495 1.18 -22.97 16.10
N ASP A 496 2.27 -22.81 15.35
CA ASP A 496 2.25 -22.21 13.99
C ASP A 496 1.81 -23.19 12.89
N CYS A 497 1.62 -24.47 13.21
CA CYS A 497 1.05 -25.48 12.29
C CYS A 497 1.77 -25.54 10.92
N GLY A 498 3.11 -25.47 10.94
CA GLY A 498 3.92 -25.46 9.71
C GLY A 498 3.83 -24.15 8.91
N GLY A 499 3.39 -23.06 9.54
CA GLY A 499 3.14 -21.75 8.94
C GLY A 499 1.71 -21.55 8.44
N THR A 500 0.80 -22.53 8.63
CA THR A 500 -0.56 -22.51 8.07
C THR A 500 -1.60 -21.87 8.99
N ASP A 501 -1.28 -21.64 10.27
CA ASP A 501 -2.08 -20.80 11.18
C ASP A 501 -1.78 -19.32 10.89
N LEU A 502 -2.33 -18.83 9.78
CA LEU A 502 -2.13 -17.48 9.27
C LEU A 502 -2.74 -16.41 10.19
N THR A 503 -3.67 -16.78 11.07
CA THR A 503 -4.35 -15.91 12.04
C THR A 503 -3.67 -15.90 13.40
N SER A 504 -2.79 -16.86 13.66
CA SER A 504 -2.09 -17.07 14.92
C SER A 504 -3.04 -17.30 16.10
N ASP A 505 -4.19 -17.92 15.83
CA ASP A 505 -5.20 -18.24 16.86
C ASP A 505 -5.06 -19.67 17.43
N GLY A 506 -4.09 -20.43 16.92
CA GLY A 506 -3.77 -21.79 17.29
C GLY A 506 -4.53 -22.85 16.51
N ASN A 507 -5.38 -22.47 15.56
CA ASN A 507 -6.16 -23.37 14.72
C ASN A 507 -5.86 -23.11 13.24
N VAL A 508 -6.07 -24.11 12.39
CA VAL A 508 -6.01 -23.96 10.93
C VAL A 508 -7.42 -24.13 10.40
N ASP A 509 -8.11 -23.01 10.19
CA ASP A 509 -9.53 -22.97 9.88
C ASP A 509 -9.90 -21.97 8.76
N GLU A 510 -11.19 -21.66 8.65
CA GLU A 510 -11.73 -20.77 7.62
C GLU A 510 -11.10 -19.37 7.65
N ASN A 511 -10.70 -18.88 8.81
CA ASN A 511 -10.05 -17.58 8.94
C ASN A 511 -8.64 -17.60 8.33
N ASP A 512 -7.91 -18.70 8.46
CA ASP A 512 -6.62 -18.88 7.80
C ASP A 512 -6.79 -19.08 6.30
N LEU A 513 -7.79 -19.85 5.87
CA LEU A 513 -8.09 -20.02 4.44
C LEU A 513 -8.43 -18.68 3.78
N LYS A 514 -9.12 -17.79 4.50
CA LYS A 514 -9.40 -16.44 4.03
C LYS A 514 -8.10 -15.65 3.80
N LYS A 515 -7.17 -15.67 4.76
CA LYS A 515 -5.84 -15.05 4.63
C LYS A 515 -4.99 -15.67 3.52
N PHE A 516 -5.09 -16.98 3.32
CA PHE A 516 -4.45 -17.68 2.22
C PHE A 516 -5.01 -17.20 0.87
N ALA A 517 -6.34 -17.15 0.74
CA ALA A 517 -7.05 -16.78 -0.48
C ALA A 517 -6.83 -15.32 -0.90
N GLU A 518 -6.62 -14.42 0.06
CA GLU A 518 -6.22 -13.01 -0.20
C GLU A 518 -4.95 -12.90 -1.04
N ASN A 519 -4.10 -13.92 -1.00
CA ASN A 519 -2.85 -13.96 -1.71
C ASN A 519 -2.84 -14.98 -2.85
N TRP A 520 -3.98 -15.61 -3.17
CA TRP A 520 -4.07 -16.63 -4.23
C TRP A 520 -3.58 -16.08 -5.60
N LEU A 521 -2.64 -16.79 -6.21
CA LEU A 521 -1.91 -16.44 -7.43
C LEU A 521 -0.99 -15.21 -7.31
N ALA A 522 -0.82 -14.62 -6.13
CA ALA A 522 0.17 -13.58 -5.94
C ALA A 522 1.58 -14.15 -6.13
N GLY A 523 2.42 -13.41 -6.87
CA GLY A 523 3.82 -13.80 -7.12
C GLY A 523 4.03 -14.78 -8.27
N ILE A 524 2.98 -15.33 -8.88
CA ILE A 524 3.08 -16.23 -10.04
C ILE A 524 3.33 -15.39 -11.31
N GLN A 525 4.48 -15.61 -11.98
CA GLN A 525 4.82 -15.00 -13.28
C GLN A 525 4.39 -15.83 -14.48
#